data_AF-A0AAJ7BSV4-F1
#
_entry.id   AF-A0AAJ7BSV4-F1
#
_cell.length_a   1.000
_cell.length_b   1.000
_cell.length_c   1.000
_cell.angle_alpha   90.00
_cell.angle_beta   90.00
_cell.angle_gamma   90.00
#
_symmetry.space_group_name_H-M   'P 1'
#
loop_
_entity.id
_entity.type
_entity.pdbx_description
1 polymer ?
#
loop_
_entity_poly.entity_id
_entity_poly.type
_entity_poly.pdbx_seq_one_letter_code
_entity_poly.pdbx_strand_id
1 'polypeptide(L)'
;MKYRLVKKVTLPALRKMKQELEIEEKNMFYLRHPYLTVEQSIGHMHDLKENNQMTKFRQARLQKFCKTVTLADHLNHLKVKDAWE
;
A
#
# COMPACT_ATOMS: atom_id res chain seq x y z
N MET A 1 9.03 -38.96 0.32
CA MET A 1 10.10 -38.14 -0.28
C MET A 1 11.33 -38.16 0.61
N LYS A 2 12.29 -39.07 0.35
CA LYS A 2 13.44 -39.34 1.23
C LYS A 2 14.75 -38.69 0.76
N TYR A 3 14.81 -38.25 -0.49
CA TYR A 3 16.01 -37.71 -1.10
C TYR A 3 15.78 -36.24 -1.49
N ARG A 4 16.52 -35.33 -0.84
CA ARG A 4 16.55 -33.89 -1.16
C ARG A 4 17.95 -33.51 -1.63
N LEU A 5 18.04 -32.60 -2.58
CA LEU A 5 19.31 -32.00 -2.97
C LEU A 5 19.80 -31.09 -1.83
N VAL A 6 20.86 -31.48 -1.13
CA VAL A 6 21.42 -30.69 -0.04
C VAL A 6 22.32 -29.61 -0.61
N LYS A 7 21.90 -28.34 -0.47
CA LYS A 7 22.73 -27.19 -0.83
C LYS A 7 23.83 -27.02 0.22
N LYS A 8 25.09 -27.06 -0.21
CA LYS A 8 26.24 -26.80 0.66
C LYS A 8 26.33 -25.31 0.99
N VAL A 9 26.70 -25.01 2.22
CA VAL A 9 27.00 -23.64 2.64
C VAL A 9 28.32 -23.22 2.00
N THR A 10 28.31 -22.09 1.30
CA THR A 10 29.49 -21.54 0.63
C THR A 10 30.10 -20.42 1.48
N LEU A 11 31.40 -20.17 1.34
CA LEU A 11 32.07 -19.07 2.05
C LEU A 11 31.42 -17.69 1.81
N PRO A 12 30.97 -17.34 0.59
CA PRO A 12 30.23 -16.10 0.37
C PRO A 12 28.93 -16.02 1.17
N ALA A 13 28.21 -17.15 1.30
CA ALA A 13 26.97 -17.19 2.09
C ALA A 13 27.24 -16.93 3.58
N LEU A 14 28.34 -17.48 4.12
CA LEU A 14 28.75 -17.22 5.50
C LEU A 14 29.15 -15.75 5.72
N ARG A 15 29.89 -15.15 4.78
CA ARG A 15 30.27 -13.72 4.87
C ARG A 15 29.05 -12.82 4.82
N LYS A 16 28.10 -13.10 3.92
CA LYS A 16 26.83 -12.36 3.83
C LYS A 16 26.04 -12.46 5.13
N MET A 17 25.89 -13.67 5.68
CA MET A 17 25.21 -13.88 6.96
C MET A 17 25.88 -13.09 8.09
N LYS A 18 27.21 -13.07 8.14
CA LYS A 18 27.93 -12.27 9.14
C LYS A 18 27.63 -10.77 9.01
N GLN A 19 27.63 -10.23 7.79
CA GLN A 19 27.31 -8.83 7.54
C GLN A 19 25.87 -8.48 7.94
N GLU A 20 24.91 -9.36 7.65
CA GLU A 20 23.50 -9.17 8.04
C GLU A 20 23.35 -9.14 9.57
N LEU A 21 24.05 -10.02 10.29
CA LEU A 21 24.05 -10.01 11.75
C LEU A 21 24.67 -8.73 12.34
N GLU A 22 25.75 -8.24 11.76
CA GLU A 22 26.38 -6.96 12.17
C GLU A 22 25.44 -5.76 11.93
N ILE A 23 24.64 -5.80 10.87
CA ILE A 23 23.62 -4.77 10.59
C ILE A 23 22.47 -4.88 11.61
N GLU A 24 22.00 -6.09 11.89
CA GLU A 24 20.93 -6.33 12.84
C GLU A 24 21.32 -5.87 14.24
N GLU A 25 22.54 -6.17 14.69
CA GLU A 25 23.06 -5.71 15.99
C GLU A 25 23.07 -4.19 16.10
N LYS A 26 23.49 -3.49 15.03
CA LYS A 26 23.44 -2.02 14.97
C LYS A 26 22.00 -1.50 15.02
N ASN A 27 21.08 -2.12 14.28
CA ASN A 27 19.68 -1.75 14.30
C ASN A 27 19.07 -1.93 15.70
N MET A 28 19.37 -3.04 16.36
CA MET A 28 18.92 -3.32 17.73
C MET A 28 19.47 -2.30 18.71
N PHE A 29 20.74 -1.91 18.58
CA PHE A 29 21.33 -0.85 19.39
C PHE A 29 20.58 0.48 19.27
N TYR A 30 20.12 0.85 18.06
CA TYR A 30 19.35 2.08 17.86
C TYR A 30 17.89 1.96 18.33
N LEU A 31 17.25 0.80 18.14
CA LEU A 31 15.83 0.60 18.44
C LEU A 31 15.54 0.30 19.93
N ARG A 32 16.56 0.00 20.73
CA ARG A 32 16.39 -0.35 22.17
C ARG A 32 15.87 0.78 23.05
N HIS A 33 16.01 2.05 22.63
CA HIS A 33 15.63 3.21 23.43
C HIS A 33 14.62 4.08 22.69
N PRO A 34 13.32 3.81 22.84
CA PRO A 34 12.29 4.63 22.22
C PRO A 34 12.21 6.02 22.89
N TYR A 35 11.87 7.04 22.09
CA TYR A 35 11.69 8.41 22.56
C TYR A 35 10.37 8.62 23.33
N LEU A 36 9.30 7.93 22.90
CA LEU A 36 7.99 7.97 23.55
C LEU A 36 7.66 6.62 24.17
N THR A 37 7.01 6.67 25.33
CA THR A 37 6.35 5.49 25.89
C THR A 37 5.12 5.12 25.08
N VAL A 38 4.66 3.88 25.23
CA VAL A 38 3.46 3.38 24.55
C VAL A 38 2.27 4.27 24.86
N GLU A 39 2.07 4.63 26.14
CA GLU A 39 0.96 5.50 26.59
C GLU A 39 0.98 6.87 25.90
N GLN A 40 2.16 7.48 25.78
CA GLN A 40 2.32 8.79 25.11
C GLN A 40 2.09 8.71 23.60
N SER A 41 2.39 7.57 22.98
CA SER A 41 2.19 7.37 21.54
C SER A 41 0.72 7.21 21.14
N ILE A 42 -0.16 6.84 22.09
CA ILE A 42 -1.58 6.64 21.82
C ILE A 42 -2.20 7.98 21.40
N GLY A 43 -2.84 8.00 20.23
CA GLY A 43 -3.57 9.18 19.74
C GLY A 43 -2.70 10.31 19.17
N HIS A 44 -1.37 10.31 19.34
CA HIS A 44 -0.48 11.41 18.90
C HIS A 44 -0.58 11.75 17.40
N MET A 45 -0.99 10.80 16.55
CA MET A 45 -1.15 10.99 15.10
C MET A 45 -2.60 10.91 14.61
N HIS A 46 -3.58 10.95 15.51
CA HIS A 46 -5.00 10.79 15.16
C HIS A 46 -5.44 11.81 14.09
N ASP A 47 -5.21 13.09 14.35
CA ASP A 47 -5.67 14.18 13.49
C ASP A 47 -4.88 14.27 12.17
N LEU A 48 -3.66 13.71 12.14
CA LEU A 48 -2.87 13.59 10.92
C LEU A 48 -3.38 12.46 10.00
N LYS A 49 -3.88 11.36 10.58
CA LYS A 49 -4.38 10.20 9.82
C LYS A 49 -5.73 10.47 9.14
N GLU A 50 -6.57 11.29 9.74
CA GLU A 50 -7.84 11.71 9.11
C GLU A 50 -7.63 12.60 7.88
N ASN A 51 -6.48 13.29 7.83
CA ASN A 51 -6.13 14.15 6.71
C ASN A 51 -5.54 13.35 5.54
N ASN A 52 -6.44 13.10 4.59
CA ASN A 52 -6.22 13.08 3.13
C ASN A 52 -6.02 11.75 2.41
N GLN A 53 -5.28 10.75 2.91
CA GLN A 53 -4.96 9.61 2.03
C GLN A 53 -6.12 8.61 1.88
N MET A 54 -6.74 8.21 2.99
CA MET A 54 -7.85 7.24 2.97
C MET A 54 -9.10 7.83 2.31
N THR A 55 -9.39 9.10 2.58
CA THR A 55 -10.51 9.83 1.97
C THR A 55 -10.33 10.00 0.46
N LYS A 56 -9.13 10.41 0.01
CA LYS A 56 -8.80 10.48 -1.43
C LYS A 56 -8.88 9.12 -2.11
N PHE A 57 -8.40 8.06 -1.45
CA PHE A 57 -8.52 6.70 -1.97
C PHE A 57 -9.99 6.28 -2.14
N ARG A 58 -10.83 6.56 -1.13
CA ARG A 58 -12.27 6.26 -1.19
C ARG A 58 -12.97 7.04 -2.30
N GLN A 59 -12.67 8.32 -2.46
CA GLN A 59 -13.20 9.16 -3.53
C GLN A 59 -12.78 8.65 -4.92
N ALA A 60 -11.49 8.32 -5.11
CA ALA A 60 -10.99 7.76 -6.37
C ALA A 60 -11.66 6.42 -6.71
N ARG A 61 -11.96 5.59 -5.70
CA ARG A 61 -12.71 4.35 -5.90
C ARG A 61 -14.16 4.61 -6.33
N LEU A 62 -14.84 5.59 -5.72
CA LEU A 62 -16.21 5.97 -6.09
C LEU A 62 -16.28 6.54 -7.52
N GLN A 63 -15.33 7.40 -7.90
CA GLN A 63 -15.23 7.95 -9.27
C GLN A 63 -15.08 6.87 -10.34
N LYS A 64 -14.39 5.76 -10.05
CA LYS A 64 -14.27 4.62 -10.98
C LYS A 64 -15.59 3.86 -11.17
N PHE A 65 -16.49 3.89 -10.17
CA PHE A 65 -17.71 3.08 -10.18
C PHE A 65 -18.94 3.85 -10.71
N CYS A 66 -19.04 5.15 -10.43
CA CYS A 66 -20.20 5.95 -10.85
C CYS A 66 -19.91 6.73 -12.14
N LYS A 67 -20.09 6.09 -13.31
CA LYS A 67 -20.46 6.85 -14.52
C LYS A 67 -21.98 7.02 -14.47
N THR A 68 -22.45 8.16 -13.97
CA THR A 68 -23.88 8.48 -13.98
C THR A 68 -24.29 8.73 -15.43
N VAL A 69 -24.99 7.77 -16.03
CA VAL A 69 -25.62 7.95 -17.35
C VAL A 69 -26.94 8.67 -17.13
N THR A 70 -27.15 9.79 -17.83
CA THR A 70 -28.39 10.55 -17.72
C THR A 70 -29.46 10.02 -18.67
N LEU A 71 -30.74 10.30 -18.38
CA LEU A 71 -31.83 9.94 -19.30
C LEU A 71 -31.66 10.61 -20.68
N ALA A 72 -31.06 11.80 -20.72
CA ALA A 72 -30.73 12.49 -21.97
C ALA A 72 -29.69 11.71 -22.81
N ASP A 73 -28.66 11.13 -22.17
CA ASP A 73 -27.68 10.27 -22.84
C ASP A 73 -28.36 9.04 -23.46
N HIS A 74 -29.35 8.48 -22.75
CA HIS A 74 -30.15 7.38 -23.27
C HIS A 74 -31.04 7.81 -24.43
N LEU A 75 -31.67 8.99 -24.41
CA LEU A 75 -32.58 9.42 -25.47
C LEU A 75 -31.88 10.00 -26.70
N ASN A 76 -30.57 10.28 -26.63
CA ASN A 76 -29.82 10.92 -27.71
C ASN A 76 -29.80 10.10 -29.01
N HIS A 77 -29.92 8.77 -28.95
CA HIS A 77 -29.98 7.90 -30.12
C HIS A 77 -31.24 8.11 -30.99
N LEU A 78 -32.29 8.73 -30.47
CA LEU A 78 -33.54 8.99 -31.20
C LEU A 78 -33.40 10.14 -32.20
N LYS A 79 -32.47 11.07 -31.96
CA LYS A 79 -32.19 12.22 -32.83
C LYS A 79 -31.51 11.86 -34.17
N VAL A 80 -31.06 10.61 -34.32
CA VAL A 80 -30.40 10.14 -35.56
C VAL A 80 -31.36 10.17 -36.76
N LYS A 81 -32.68 10.18 -36.52
CA LYS A 81 -33.71 10.25 -37.56
C LYS A 81 -34.22 11.67 -37.84
N ASP A 82 -33.71 12.69 -37.15
CA ASP A 82 -34.01 14.07 -37.49
C ASP A 82 -33.26 14.43 -38.77
N ALA A 83 -33.88 14.12 -39.92
CA ALA A 83 -33.50 14.69 -41.20
C ALA A 83 -34.07 16.11 -41.26
N TRP A 84 -33.25 17.07 -41.68
CA TRP A 84 -33.68 18.44 -41.95
C TRP A 84 -34.75 18.42 -43.07
N GLU A 85 -35.86 19.15 -42.87
CA GLU A 85 -36.77 19.54 -43.96
C GLU A 85 -36.12 20.58 -44.89
#